data_AF-A0A2R6EHY2-F1
#
_entry.id   AF-A0A2R6EHY2-F1
#
_cell.length_a   1.000
_cell.length_b   1.000
_cell.length_c   1.000
_cell.angle_alpha   90.00
_cell.angle_beta   90.00
_cell.angle_gamma   90.00
#
_symmetry.space_group_name_H-M   'P 1'
#
loop_
_entity.id
_entity.type
_entity.pdbx_description
1 polymer ?
#
loop_
_entity_poly.entity_id
_entity_poly.type
_entity_poly.pdbx_seq_one_letter_code
_entity_poly.pdbx_strand_id
1 'polypeptide(L)'
;MVQAPPWLPAPEQVVIPLAVLLSLVLVWRLDRPRGRWGRRLRSRFLLGVPWGTLLTVVGVLGVYLFVQQGAAHWRDPVRLPFSSWSYLYPTGVLVAPFAHAGPGHLIGNLTTTLAVAPLAEYFFGHFPDERGANPFARWRSNPWVRAFVAFPLCVFAVGLATSLFSWGPIVGFSGAAFAFAGFALVRYPLLTVIAVSAQGVIRTVYRAMRDPVITGSASPSFGEPWWFGIAVQGHALGLFLGILLGVALLYRRRERPGALRLWTGAVVLGTSMTLWALWWYRGESTYVLYRGAGVVFVVAIAALTAAAASADRRPFLGDVTRRQVGLVALLLPLAVMAGVAIPVNLTAVQDGTAPGDGRAIEVRGYNVTYAEGVQNRKVSAVDASLFGESTNVTTSGVIVVNGDREIWTQSVSKGRLAFSGRARVRVGGVGWSDTVRVVRRGWSLQNGPTAYQVWLNGPESDEWVHTFASEPATAGPTIANKSVAVAPVDGQFRLEVRRDNETLAGAPLPEAGENATLAGVRFEREGRKLFAAVDGTRVQVAVRESYD
;
A
#
# COMPACT_ATOMS: atom_id res chain seq x y z
N MET A 1 -33.86 -8.34 -25.90
CA MET A 1 -32.79 -7.36 -26.13
C MET A 1 -31.65 -8.07 -26.83
N VAL A 2 -31.25 -7.62 -28.02
CA VAL A 2 -30.08 -8.17 -28.73
C VAL A 2 -28.85 -7.74 -27.95
N GLN A 3 -28.14 -8.68 -27.32
CA GLN A 3 -26.85 -8.38 -26.71
C GLN A 3 -25.85 -8.09 -27.83
N ALA A 4 -25.23 -6.91 -27.79
CA ALA A 4 -24.15 -6.59 -28.70
C ALA A 4 -23.02 -7.62 -28.52
N PRO A 5 -22.33 -8.03 -29.61
CA PRO A 5 -21.18 -8.88 -29.53
C PRO A 5 -20.15 -8.36 -28.49
N PRO A 6 -19.55 -9.25 -27.66
CA PRO A 6 -18.69 -8.84 -26.55
C PRO A 6 -17.37 -8.18 -26.97
N TRP A 7 -17.04 -8.19 -28.26
CA TRP A 7 -15.88 -7.51 -28.84
C TRP A 7 -16.17 -6.08 -29.31
N LEU A 8 -17.45 -5.68 -29.40
CA LEU A 8 -17.81 -4.30 -29.71
C LEU A 8 -17.69 -3.44 -28.44
N PRO A 9 -17.07 -2.25 -28.53
CA PRO A 9 -17.01 -1.33 -27.42
C PRO A 9 -18.43 -0.92 -27.02
N ALA A 10 -18.66 -0.78 -25.72
CA ALA A 10 -19.90 -0.20 -25.21
C ALA A 10 -20.06 1.23 -25.77
N PRO A 11 -21.30 1.71 -26.02
CA PRO A 11 -21.53 3.05 -26.55
C PRO A 11 -20.77 4.15 -25.77
N GLU A 12 -20.70 4.03 -24.44
CA GLU A 12 -19.99 4.95 -23.55
C GLU A 12 -18.48 4.98 -23.84
N GLN A 13 -17.87 3.84 -24.17
CA GLN A 13 -16.44 3.76 -24.50
C GLN A 13 -16.10 4.51 -25.79
N VAL A 14 -17.08 4.74 -26.68
CA VAL A 14 -16.91 5.55 -27.89
C VAL A 14 -17.30 7.01 -27.63
N VAL A 15 -18.39 7.24 -26.90
CA VAL A 15 -18.93 8.59 -26.62
C VAL A 15 -18.00 9.39 -25.71
N ILE A 16 -17.41 8.78 -24.68
CA ILE A 16 -16.49 9.46 -23.75
C ILE A 16 -15.31 10.13 -24.49
N PRO A 17 -14.50 9.42 -25.30
CA PRO A 17 -13.37 10.05 -25.99
C PRO A 17 -13.84 11.08 -27.01
N LEU A 18 -14.95 10.85 -27.72
CA LEU A 18 -15.52 11.83 -28.65
C LEU A 18 -15.95 13.12 -27.93
N ALA A 19 -16.63 13.01 -26.79
CA ALA A 19 -17.06 14.16 -25.99
C ALA A 19 -15.85 14.96 -25.46
N VAL A 20 -14.80 14.27 -25.00
CA VAL A 20 -13.55 14.91 -24.59
C VAL A 20 -12.88 15.61 -25.77
N LEU A 21 -12.78 14.97 -26.94
CA LEU A 21 -12.18 15.57 -28.13
C LEU A 21 -12.96 16.80 -28.60
N LEU A 22 -14.29 16.70 -28.71
CA LEU A 22 -15.17 17.79 -29.13
C LEU A 22 -15.09 18.97 -28.15
N SER A 23 -15.05 18.72 -26.84
CA SER A 23 -14.91 19.79 -25.85
C SER A 23 -13.54 20.48 -25.94
N LEU A 24 -12.45 19.73 -26.16
CA LEU A 24 -11.12 20.31 -26.40
C LEU A 24 -11.07 21.14 -27.68
N VAL A 25 -11.68 20.67 -28.77
CA VAL A 25 -11.79 21.41 -30.04
C VAL A 25 -12.60 22.68 -29.85
N LEU A 26 -13.72 22.62 -29.12
CA LEU A 26 -14.55 23.78 -28.80
C LEU A 26 -13.74 24.83 -28.02
N VAL A 27 -13.05 24.44 -26.96
CA VAL A 27 -12.20 25.35 -26.18
C VAL A 27 -11.09 25.95 -27.05
N TRP A 28 -10.42 25.14 -27.87
CA TRP A 28 -9.40 25.61 -28.80
C TRP A 28 -9.96 26.63 -29.82
N ARG A 29 -11.15 26.38 -30.35
CA ARG A 29 -11.86 27.30 -31.26
C ARG A 29 -12.24 28.62 -30.57
N LEU A 30 -12.66 28.56 -29.31
CA LEU A 30 -13.05 29.74 -28.52
C LEU A 30 -11.84 30.59 -28.13
N ASP A 31 -10.76 29.97 -27.62
CA ASP A 31 -9.55 30.69 -27.19
C ASP A 31 -8.75 31.27 -28.37
N ARG A 32 -8.96 30.73 -29.58
CA ARG A 32 -8.23 31.08 -30.82
C ARG A 32 -6.75 31.31 -30.54
N PRO A 33 -6.02 30.30 -30.03
CA PRO A 33 -4.71 30.52 -29.44
C PRO A 33 -3.66 31.00 -30.46
N ARG A 34 -3.90 30.92 -31.78
CA ARG A 34 -2.98 31.37 -32.86
C ARG A 34 -1.54 30.87 -32.61
N GLY A 35 -1.42 29.59 -32.24
CA GLY A 35 -0.15 28.93 -31.91
C GLY A 35 0.48 29.29 -30.56
N ARG A 36 -0.12 30.16 -29.73
CA ARG A 36 0.41 30.59 -28.42
C ARG A 36 0.66 29.41 -27.48
N TRP A 37 -0.27 28.47 -27.40
CA TRP A 37 -0.12 27.27 -26.55
C TRP A 37 1.07 26.43 -26.97
N GLY A 38 1.18 26.11 -28.26
CA GLY A 38 2.31 25.35 -28.81
C GLY A 38 3.65 26.06 -28.67
N ARG A 39 3.70 27.40 -28.81
CA ARG A 39 4.91 28.19 -28.52
C ARG A 39 5.29 28.14 -27.04
N ARG A 40 4.31 28.21 -26.13
CA ARG A 40 4.52 28.13 -24.69
C ARG A 40 5.01 26.76 -24.26
N LEU A 41 4.43 25.67 -24.77
CA LEU A 41 4.92 24.32 -24.47
C LEU A 41 6.33 24.10 -25.04
N ARG A 42 6.57 24.48 -26.31
CA ARG A 42 7.88 24.32 -26.96
C ARG A 42 8.99 25.20 -26.40
N SER A 43 8.68 26.21 -25.59
CA SER A 43 9.72 27.01 -24.92
C SER A 43 10.44 26.22 -23.82
N ARG A 44 9.81 25.16 -23.31
CA ARG A 44 10.38 24.31 -22.24
C ARG A 44 10.49 22.85 -22.62
N PHE A 45 9.57 22.35 -23.43
CA PHE A 45 9.54 20.96 -23.84
C PHE A 45 10.05 20.77 -25.26
N LEU A 46 10.91 19.76 -25.42
CA LEU A 46 11.33 19.26 -26.72
C LEU A 46 10.09 18.81 -27.50
N LEU A 47 9.81 19.45 -28.62
CA LEU A 47 8.60 19.26 -29.44
C LEU A 47 7.27 19.55 -28.72
N GLY A 48 7.30 20.21 -27.56
CA GLY A 48 6.10 20.50 -26.77
C GLY A 48 5.62 19.33 -25.91
N VAL A 49 6.40 18.25 -25.82
CA VAL A 49 6.04 16.99 -25.14
C VAL A 49 6.89 16.78 -23.88
N PRO A 50 6.29 16.38 -22.74
CA PRO A 50 6.99 16.01 -21.51
C PRO A 50 7.58 14.59 -21.62
N TRP A 51 8.58 14.41 -22.48
CA TRP A 51 9.19 13.12 -22.79
C TRP A 51 9.77 12.41 -21.56
N GLY A 52 10.37 13.13 -20.62
CA GLY A 52 10.92 12.56 -19.40
C GLY A 52 9.85 11.95 -18.50
N THR A 53 8.69 12.59 -18.40
CA THR A 53 7.50 12.07 -17.72
C THR A 53 7.00 10.80 -18.39
N LEU A 54 6.85 10.82 -19.73
CA LEU A 54 6.36 9.65 -20.46
C LEU A 54 7.30 8.45 -20.32
N LEU A 55 8.60 8.67 -20.44
CA LEU A 55 9.61 7.62 -20.26
C LEU A 55 9.59 7.06 -18.83
N THR A 56 9.43 7.92 -17.82
CA THR A 56 9.27 7.51 -16.42
C THR A 56 8.05 6.60 -16.24
N VAL A 57 6.89 7.01 -16.77
CA VAL A 57 5.63 6.24 -16.68
C VAL A 57 5.77 4.88 -17.36
N VAL A 58 6.38 4.82 -18.55
CA VAL A 58 6.64 3.57 -19.26
C VAL A 58 7.60 2.67 -18.48
N GLY A 59 8.67 3.23 -17.90
CA GLY A 59 9.62 2.48 -17.08
C GLY A 59 8.95 1.84 -15.86
N VAL A 60 8.16 2.62 -15.11
CA VAL A 60 7.40 2.12 -13.95
C VAL A 60 6.39 1.04 -14.34
N LEU A 61 5.66 1.25 -15.44
CA LEU A 61 4.76 0.23 -15.98
C LEU A 61 5.51 -1.04 -16.39
N GLY A 62 6.68 -0.91 -17.00
CA GLY A 62 7.54 -2.04 -17.38
C GLY A 62 7.99 -2.87 -16.18
N VAL A 63 8.36 -2.24 -15.06
CA VAL A 63 8.68 -2.95 -13.80
C VAL A 63 7.48 -3.78 -13.34
N TYR A 64 6.28 -3.21 -13.34
CA TYR A 64 5.08 -3.94 -12.95
C TYR A 64 4.78 -5.13 -13.87
N LEU A 65 4.83 -4.91 -15.19
CA LEU A 65 4.46 -5.93 -16.16
C LEU A 65 5.46 -7.09 -16.19
N PHE A 66 6.76 -6.79 -16.17
CA PHE A 66 7.81 -7.77 -16.44
C PHE A 66 8.56 -8.23 -15.19
N VAL A 67 8.99 -7.30 -14.33
CA VAL A 67 9.74 -7.66 -13.10
C VAL A 67 8.82 -8.30 -12.07
N GLN A 68 7.62 -7.74 -11.89
CA GLN A 68 6.62 -8.27 -10.97
C GLN A 68 5.66 -9.29 -11.60
N GLN A 69 5.90 -9.66 -12.87
CA GLN A 69 5.07 -10.60 -13.64
C GLN A 69 3.60 -10.18 -13.77
N GLY A 70 3.30 -8.87 -13.69
CA GLY A 70 1.96 -8.32 -13.82
C GLY A 70 1.32 -8.54 -15.19
N ALA A 71 2.10 -8.82 -16.24
CA ALA A 71 1.57 -9.21 -17.54
C ALA A 71 0.81 -10.55 -17.48
N ALA A 72 1.31 -11.52 -16.72
CA ALA A 72 0.66 -12.81 -16.48
C ALA A 72 -0.31 -12.77 -15.28
N HIS A 73 -0.01 -11.94 -14.27
CA HIS A 73 -0.71 -11.92 -12.98
C HIS A 73 -1.17 -10.50 -12.59
N TRP A 74 -1.96 -9.84 -13.46
CA TRP A 74 -2.37 -8.43 -13.29
C TRP A 74 -2.98 -8.07 -11.93
N ARG A 75 -3.67 -8.99 -11.26
CA ARG A 75 -4.31 -8.74 -9.95
C ARG A 75 -3.50 -9.25 -8.76
N ASP A 76 -2.44 -10.02 -8.99
CA ASP A 76 -1.64 -10.71 -7.98
C ASP A 76 -0.16 -10.74 -8.39
N PRO A 77 0.48 -9.57 -8.55
CA PRO A 77 1.88 -9.49 -8.95
C PRO A 77 2.81 -9.99 -7.84
N VAL A 78 4.02 -10.41 -8.20
CA VAL A 78 5.07 -10.70 -7.22
C VAL A 78 5.48 -9.39 -6.54
N ARG A 79 5.31 -9.31 -5.21
CA ARG A 79 5.55 -8.08 -4.45
C ARG A 79 6.59 -8.20 -3.35
N LEU A 80 6.60 -9.32 -2.61
CA LEU A 80 7.45 -9.50 -1.43
C LEU A 80 8.95 -9.25 -1.70
N PRO A 81 9.59 -9.83 -2.74
CA PRO A 81 11.02 -9.59 -3.02
C PRO A 81 11.32 -8.20 -3.58
N PHE A 82 10.32 -7.36 -3.82
CA PHE A 82 10.47 -6.03 -4.42
C PHE A 82 9.96 -4.92 -3.49
N SER A 83 9.91 -5.18 -2.19
CA SER A 83 9.76 -4.14 -1.18
C SER A 83 11.12 -3.87 -0.51
N SER A 84 11.30 -2.65 -0.01
CA SER A 84 12.50 -2.23 0.71
C SER A 84 12.39 -2.63 2.17
N TRP A 85 12.75 -3.88 2.49
CA TRP A 85 12.64 -4.43 3.85
C TRP A 85 13.82 -4.09 4.76
N SER A 86 15.00 -3.94 4.16
CA SER A 86 16.28 -3.74 4.85
C SER A 86 17.34 -3.33 3.83
N TYR A 87 18.37 -2.61 4.29
CA TYR A 87 19.56 -2.33 3.50
C TYR A 87 20.40 -3.58 3.20
N LEU A 88 20.23 -4.65 3.97
CA LEU A 88 20.90 -5.93 3.76
C LEU A 88 20.33 -6.69 2.54
N TYR A 89 19.23 -6.21 1.96
CA TYR A 89 18.67 -6.75 0.72
C TYR A 89 18.58 -5.66 -0.38
N PRO A 90 19.71 -5.37 -1.09
CA PRO A 90 19.80 -4.27 -2.05
C PRO A 90 18.81 -4.34 -3.21
N THR A 91 18.44 -5.55 -3.63
CA THR A 91 17.43 -5.74 -4.70
C THR A 91 16.10 -5.12 -4.31
N GLY A 92 15.67 -5.30 -3.06
CA GLY A 92 14.46 -4.67 -2.53
C GLY A 92 14.55 -3.15 -2.57
N VAL A 93 15.66 -2.59 -2.07
CA VAL A 93 15.91 -1.13 -2.04
C VAL A 93 15.90 -0.51 -3.44
N LEU A 94 16.50 -1.18 -4.43
CA LEU A 94 16.61 -0.66 -5.79
C LEU A 94 15.28 -0.69 -6.55
N VAL A 95 14.46 -1.73 -6.34
CA VAL A 95 13.25 -1.98 -7.14
C VAL A 95 11.98 -1.44 -6.47
N ALA A 96 11.94 -1.38 -5.13
CA ALA A 96 10.78 -0.94 -4.36
C ALA A 96 10.12 0.37 -4.80
N PRO A 97 10.85 1.45 -5.11
CA PRO A 97 10.22 2.69 -5.52
C PRO A 97 9.54 2.59 -6.89
N PHE A 98 9.79 1.52 -7.67
CA PHE A 98 9.19 1.31 -8.99
C PHE A 98 8.21 0.12 -9.03
N ALA A 99 8.25 -0.75 -8.02
CA ALA A 99 7.31 -1.86 -7.86
C ALA A 99 5.99 -1.41 -7.21
N HIS A 100 4.93 -2.21 -7.36
CA HIS A 100 3.60 -1.91 -6.83
C HIS A 100 2.91 -3.15 -6.24
N ALA A 101 2.15 -2.95 -5.18
CA ALA A 101 1.43 -4.01 -4.48
C ALA A 101 0.25 -4.62 -5.30
N GLY A 102 -0.20 -3.93 -6.36
CA GLY A 102 -1.34 -4.33 -7.16
C GLY A 102 -1.73 -3.26 -8.17
N PRO A 103 -2.72 -3.55 -9.05
CA PRO A 103 -3.04 -2.69 -10.18
C PRO A 103 -3.66 -1.34 -9.75
N GLY A 104 -4.47 -1.34 -8.69
CA GLY A 104 -5.02 -0.11 -8.13
C GLY A 104 -3.94 0.85 -7.63
N HIS A 105 -2.88 0.30 -7.01
CA HIS A 105 -1.73 1.07 -6.55
C HIS A 105 -0.91 1.62 -7.73
N LEU A 106 -0.63 0.80 -8.74
CA LEU A 106 0.04 1.22 -9.97
C LEU A 106 -0.72 2.35 -10.69
N ILE A 107 -2.01 2.13 -10.99
CA ILE A 107 -2.84 3.10 -11.71
C ILE A 107 -2.92 4.40 -10.92
N GLY A 108 -3.05 4.34 -9.59
CA GLY A 108 -3.01 5.51 -8.73
C GLY A 108 -1.72 6.34 -8.91
N ASN A 109 -0.56 5.70 -8.86
CA ASN A 109 0.73 6.38 -9.02
C ASN A 109 0.95 6.90 -10.45
N LEU A 110 0.61 6.12 -11.48
CA LEU A 110 0.77 6.53 -12.87
C LEU A 110 -0.16 7.71 -13.23
N THR A 111 -1.42 7.69 -12.79
CA THR A 111 -2.36 8.80 -13.05
C THR A 111 -1.95 10.08 -12.32
N THR A 112 -1.47 9.98 -11.07
CA THR A 112 -0.90 11.14 -10.35
C THR A 112 0.35 11.67 -11.03
N THR A 113 1.23 10.78 -11.48
CA THR A 113 2.46 11.16 -12.19
C THR A 113 2.14 11.86 -13.51
N LEU A 114 1.23 11.32 -14.32
CA LEU A 114 0.79 11.94 -15.57
C LEU A 114 0.15 13.32 -15.36
N ALA A 115 -0.52 13.53 -14.23
CA ALA A 115 -1.13 14.81 -13.93
C ALA A 115 -0.09 15.86 -13.46
N VAL A 116 0.85 15.47 -12.60
CA VAL A 116 1.72 16.41 -11.87
C VAL A 116 3.14 16.51 -12.44
N ALA A 117 3.75 15.40 -12.85
CA ALA A 117 5.13 15.37 -13.33
C ALA A 117 5.38 16.28 -14.55
N PRO A 118 4.42 16.50 -15.49
CA PRO A 118 4.64 17.47 -16.56
C PRO A 118 4.89 18.89 -16.04
N LEU A 119 4.26 19.32 -14.93
CA LEU A 119 4.56 20.63 -14.33
C LEU A 119 5.97 20.67 -13.76
N ALA A 120 6.42 19.58 -13.12
CA ALA A 120 7.78 19.46 -12.62
C ALA A 120 8.81 19.45 -13.77
N GLU A 121 8.56 18.70 -14.83
CA GLU A 121 9.42 18.66 -16.03
C GLU A 121 9.43 20.02 -16.75
N TYR A 122 8.31 20.73 -16.79
CA TYR A 122 8.24 22.07 -17.36
C TYR A 122 9.07 23.07 -16.54
N PHE A 123 9.02 22.95 -15.21
CA PHE A 123 9.87 23.75 -14.33
C PHE A 123 11.35 23.40 -14.53
N PHE A 124 11.70 22.11 -14.64
CA PHE A 124 13.06 21.67 -14.96
C PHE A 124 13.55 22.21 -16.32
N GLY A 125 12.76 22.01 -17.37
CA GLY A 125 12.96 22.48 -18.75
C GLY A 125 13.99 21.68 -19.55
N HIS A 126 13.67 21.38 -20.82
CA HIS A 126 14.62 20.77 -21.77
C HIS A 126 15.55 21.81 -22.39
N PHE A 127 15.13 23.06 -22.45
CA PHE A 127 15.95 24.16 -22.98
C PHE A 127 16.54 25.02 -21.86
N PRO A 128 17.75 25.57 -22.04
CA PRO A 128 18.32 26.53 -21.09
C PRO A 128 17.50 27.83 -21.05
N ASP A 129 17.48 28.47 -19.87
CA ASP A 129 16.77 29.74 -19.63
C ASP A 129 17.63 30.99 -19.90
N GLU A 130 18.93 30.81 -20.14
CA GLU A 130 19.89 31.89 -20.32
C GLU A 130 19.85 32.44 -21.75
N ARG A 131 19.74 33.77 -21.87
CA ARG A 131 19.69 34.45 -23.16
C ARG A 131 21.02 34.24 -23.91
N GLY A 132 20.95 33.77 -25.15
CA GLY A 132 22.12 33.49 -26.00
C GLY A 132 22.78 32.13 -25.78
N ALA A 133 22.26 31.28 -24.88
CA ALA A 133 22.79 29.94 -24.70
C ALA A 133 22.51 29.05 -25.93
N ASN A 134 23.55 28.42 -26.49
CA ASN A 134 23.39 27.39 -27.50
C ASN A 134 23.01 26.06 -26.82
N PRO A 135 21.79 25.54 -27.01
CA PRO A 135 21.35 24.31 -26.34
C PRO A 135 22.21 23.10 -26.72
N PHE A 136 22.77 23.05 -27.93
CA PHE A 136 23.51 21.88 -28.42
C PHE A 136 25.01 21.91 -28.13
N ALA A 137 25.54 23.01 -27.57
CA ALA A 137 26.97 23.17 -27.35
C ALA A 137 27.55 22.27 -26.25
N ARG A 138 26.73 21.86 -25.27
CA ARG A 138 27.14 21.00 -24.15
C ARG A 138 26.06 19.96 -23.86
N TRP A 139 26.46 18.78 -23.38
CA TRP A 139 25.51 17.73 -23.00
C TRP A 139 24.50 18.19 -21.93
N ARG A 140 24.93 19.05 -20.98
CA ARG A 140 24.08 19.57 -19.89
C ARG A 140 22.97 20.52 -20.35
N SER A 141 23.14 21.17 -21.50
CA SER A 141 22.17 22.07 -22.12
C SER A 141 21.38 21.40 -23.24
N ASN A 142 21.81 20.22 -23.71
CA ASN A 142 21.21 19.53 -24.83
C ASN A 142 19.79 19.04 -24.47
N PRO A 143 18.75 19.43 -25.22
CA PRO A 143 17.37 19.13 -24.88
C PRO A 143 17.06 17.63 -24.94
N TRP A 144 17.73 16.86 -25.80
CA TRP A 144 17.58 15.41 -25.85
C TRP A 144 18.14 14.75 -24.59
N VAL A 145 19.35 15.14 -24.19
CA VAL A 145 19.99 14.62 -22.97
C VAL A 145 19.17 15.01 -21.73
N ARG A 146 18.68 16.25 -21.68
CA ARG A 146 17.86 16.72 -20.55
C ARG A 146 16.53 15.97 -20.44
N ALA A 147 15.87 15.72 -21.57
CA ALA A 147 14.57 15.05 -21.64
C ALA A 147 14.65 13.54 -21.37
N PHE A 148 15.57 12.85 -22.04
CA PHE A 148 15.63 11.38 -22.06
C PHE A 148 16.62 10.78 -21.07
N VAL A 149 17.55 11.57 -20.52
CA VAL A 149 18.56 11.07 -19.57
C VAL A 149 18.49 11.81 -18.24
N ALA A 150 18.69 13.12 -18.22
CA ALA A 150 18.86 13.85 -16.96
C ALA A 150 17.59 13.86 -16.10
N PHE A 151 16.42 14.16 -16.70
CA PHE A 151 15.17 14.16 -15.95
C PHE A 151 14.80 12.74 -15.43
N PRO A 152 14.75 11.68 -16.27
CA PRO A 152 14.53 10.31 -15.78
C PRO A 152 15.55 9.85 -14.73
N LEU A 153 16.83 10.20 -14.88
CA LEU A 153 17.87 9.86 -13.90
C LEU A 153 17.65 10.59 -12.56
N CYS A 154 17.22 11.86 -12.58
CA CYS A 154 16.84 12.55 -11.36
C CYS A 154 15.62 11.89 -10.69
N VAL A 155 14.64 11.46 -11.47
CA VAL A 155 13.47 10.73 -10.95
C VAL A 155 13.88 9.41 -10.33
N PHE A 156 14.78 8.68 -11.00
CA PHE A 156 15.34 7.44 -10.48
C PHE A 156 16.07 7.67 -9.15
N ALA A 157 16.93 8.69 -9.08
CA ALA A 157 17.67 9.04 -7.87
C ALA A 157 16.74 9.48 -6.71
N VAL A 158 15.68 10.24 -7.00
CA VAL A 158 14.67 10.61 -6.00
C VAL A 158 13.89 9.38 -5.54
N GLY A 159 13.49 8.49 -6.45
CA GLY A 159 12.86 7.22 -6.12
C GLY A 159 13.76 6.38 -5.20
N LEU A 160 15.03 6.24 -5.55
CA LEU A 160 16.01 5.53 -4.72
C LEU A 160 16.17 6.18 -3.34
N ALA A 161 16.28 7.50 -3.27
CA ALA A 161 16.31 8.23 -2.00
C ALA A 161 15.06 7.98 -1.15
N THR A 162 13.88 7.90 -1.76
CA THR A 162 12.66 7.55 -1.02
C THR A 162 12.70 6.13 -0.47
N SER A 163 13.33 5.18 -1.18
CA SER A 163 13.51 3.81 -0.69
C SER A 163 14.55 3.68 0.40
N LEU A 164 15.64 4.45 0.31
CA LEU A 164 16.67 4.46 1.32
C LEU A 164 16.13 5.07 2.63
N PHE A 165 15.55 6.27 2.56
CA PHE A 165 15.24 7.04 3.77
C PHE A 165 13.79 6.89 4.27
N SER A 166 13.01 5.96 3.72
CA SER A 166 11.74 5.56 4.36
C SER A 166 12.00 4.48 5.40
N TRP A 167 11.35 4.56 6.56
CA TRP A 167 11.40 3.50 7.56
C TRP A 167 10.24 2.51 7.36
N GLY A 168 10.57 1.23 7.57
CA GLY A 168 9.68 0.11 7.38
C GLY A 168 9.56 -0.35 5.91
N PRO A 169 8.87 -1.48 5.66
CA PRO A 169 8.75 -2.05 4.33
C PRO A 169 7.98 -1.10 3.40
N ILE A 170 8.65 -0.58 2.38
CA ILE A 170 8.00 0.24 1.35
C ILE A 170 7.97 -0.44 -0.01
N VAL A 171 6.92 -0.14 -0.77
CA VAL A 171 6.78 -0.50 -2.19
C VAL A 171 5.89 0.57 -2.82
N GLY A 172 6.24 1.07 -4.00
CA GLY A 172 5.43 2.06 -4.71
C GLY A 172 6.19 3.31 -5.14
N PHE A 173 5.73 3.87 -6.26
CA PHE A 173 6.24 5.10 -6.85
C PHE A 173 5.67 6.40 -6.23
N SER A 174 4.86 6.29 -5.18
CA SER A 174 4.19 7.44 -4.58
C SER A 174 5.18 8.46 -4.01
N GLY A 175 6.30 8.04 -3.42
CA GLY A 175 7.36 8.96 -2.97
C GLY A 175 7.86 9.90 -4.08
N ALA A 176 8.14 9.38 -5.27
CA ALA A 176 8.50 10.18 -6.44
C ALA A 176 7.33 11.06 -6.92
N ALA A 177 6.09 10.57 -6.87
CA ALA A 177 4.90 11.36 -7.20
C ALA A 177 4.73 12.58 -6.27
N PHE A 178 4.96 12.42 -4.96
CA PHE A 178 4.98 13.52 -4.01
C PHE A 178 6.17 14.47 -4.23
N ALA A 179 7.32 13.95 -4.67
CA ALA A 179 8.44 14.80 -5.05
C ALA A 179 8.13 15.66 -6.28
N PHE A 180 7.45 15.13 -7.29
CA PHE A 180 6.94 15.96 -8.39
C PHE A 180 5.99 17.04 -7.89
N ALA A 181 5.07 16.69 -6.98
CA ALA A 181 4.13 17.64 -6.40
C ALA A 181 4.86 18.75 -5.63
N GLY A 182 5.81 18.41 -4.76
CA GLY A 182 6.61 19.38 -4.01
C GLY A 182 7.46 20.27 -4.91
N PHE A 183 8.13 19.69 -5.91
CA PHE A 183 8.95 20.43 -6.87
C PHE A 183 8.13 21.40 -7.72
N ALA A 184 6.97 20.95 -8.22
CA ALA A 184 6.07 21.79 -9.00
C ALA A 184 5.39 22.86 -8.14
N LEU A 185 4.96 22.52 -6.92
CA LEU A 185 4.28 23.42 -5.97
C LEU A 185 5.09 24.69 -5.71
N VAL A 186 6.40 24.55 -5.53
CA VAL A 186 7.31 25.67 -5.25
C VAL A 186 7.27 26.75 -6.34
N ARG A 187 7.06 26.37 -7.60
CA ARG A 187 6.96 27.32 -8.72
C ARG A 187 5.53 27.63 -9.16
N TYR A 188 4.65 26.64 -9.11
CA TYR A 188 3.31 26.67 -9.70
C TYR A 188 2.23 26.24 -8.70
N PRO A 189 2.09 26.89 -7.53
CA PRO A 189 1.31 26.35 -6.43
C PRO A 189 -0.15 26.03 -6.77
N LEU A 190 -0.83 26.95 -7.48
CA LEU A 190 -2.22 26.74 -7.90
C LEU A 190 -2.36 25.71 -9.04
N LEU A 191 -1.43 25.68 -9.99
CA LEU A 191 -1.47 24.68 -11.06
C LEU A 191 -1.19 23.28 -10.53
N THR A 192 -0.34 23.14 -9.51
CA THR A 192 -0.11 21.85 -8.85
C THR A 192 -1.37 21.35 -8.15
N VAL A 193 -2.12 22.23 -7.48
CA VAL A 193 -3.44 21.88 -6.92
C VAL A 193 -4.39 21.43 -8.02
N ILE A 194 -4.51 22.20 -9.10
CA ILE A 194 -5.36 21.85 -10.25
C ILE A 194 -4.94 20.52 -10.88
N ALA A 195 -3.64 20.28 -11.03
CA ALA A 195 -3.10 19.03 -11.58
C ALA A 195 -3.48 17.83 -10.69
N VAL A 196 -3.33 17.94 -9.38
CA VAL A 196 -3.76 16.88 -8.46
C VAL A 196 -5.27 16.67 -8.52
N SER A 197 -6.07 17.73 -8.61
CA SER A 197 -7.53 17.59 -8.82
C SER A 197 -7.86 16.91 -10.16
N ALA A 198 -7.10 17.19 -11.22
CA ALA A 198 -7.26 16.57 -12.53
C ALA A 198 -7.00 15.05 -12.52
N GLN A 199 -6.20 14.55 -11.58
CA GLN A 199 -6.03 13.11 -11.38
C GLN A 199 -7.37 12.39 -11.11
N GLY A 200 -8.27 13.02 -10.35
CA GLY A 200 -9.62 12.50 -10.11
C GLY A 200 -10.43 12.37 -11.41
N VAL A 201 -10.29 13.33 -12.33
CA VAL A 201 -10.92 13.30 -13.65
C VAL A 201 -10.34 12.17 -14.50
N ILE A 202 -9.01 12.06 -14.59
CA ILE A 202 -8.33 10.98 -15.34
C ILE A 202 -8.78 9.61 -14.83
N ARG A 203 -8.81 9.42 -13.51
CA ARG A 203 -9.22 8.16 -12.89
C ARG A 203 -10.70 7.84 -13.15
N THR A 204 -11.56 8.86 -13.14
CA THR A 204 -12.99 8.71 -13.43
C THR A 204 -13.20 8.29 -14.88
N VAL A 205 -12.55 8.98 -15.82
CA VAL A 205 -12.59 8.62 -17.25
C VAL A 205 -12.04 7.21 -17.46
N TYR A 206 -10.90 6.86 -16.87
CA TYR A 206 -10.32 5.51 -16.96
C TYR A 206 -11.29 4.44 -16.45
N ARG A 207 -11.92 4.66 -15.29
CA ARG A 207 -12.90 3.72 -14.73
C ARG A 207 -14.15 3.61 -15.58
N ALA A 208 -14.69 4.73 -16.06
CA ALA A 208 -15.86 4.74 -16.95
C ALA A 208 -15.56 4.06 -18.30
N MET A 209 -14.32 4.15 -18.79
CA MET A 209 -13.89 3.41 -19.98
C MET A 209 -13.75 1.91 -19.72
N ARG A 210 -13.38 1.49 -18.50
CA ARG A 210 -13.18 0.08 -18.16
C ARG A 210 -14.49 -0.62 -17.82
N ASP A 211 -15.30 0.02 -17.00
CA ASP A 211 -16.53 -0.49 -16.41
C ASP A 211 -17.60 0.62 -16.55
N PRO A 212 -18.17 0.82 -17.76
CA PRO A 212 -19.06 1.95 -18.05
C PRO A 212 -20.37 1.91 -17.28
N VAL A 213 -20.86 0.70 -16.99
CA VAL A 213 -22.04 0.45 -16.17
C VAL A 213 -21.67 -0.59 -15.12
N ILE A 214 -21.88 -0.25 -13.85
CA ILE A 214 -21.67 -1.17 -12.72
C ILE A 214 -22.99 -1.38 -11.98
N THR A 215 -23.28 -2.63 -11.61
CA THR A 215 -24.40 -3.00 -10.74
C THR A 215 -23.85 -3.49 -9.42
N GLY A 216 -24.38 -3.01 -8.30
CA GLY A 216 -23.94 -3.39 -6.96
C GLY A 216 -25.09 -3.91 -6.11
N SER A 217 -24.80 -4.91 -5.29
CA SER A 217 -25.66 -5.37 -4.19
C SER A 217 -24.85 -5.32 -2.89
N ALA A 218 -25.52 -5.13 -1.76
CA ALA A 218 -24.86 -5.24 -0.47
C ALA A 218 -24.40 -6.68 -0.25
N SER A 219 -23.13 -6.86 0.11
CA SER A 219 -22.55 -8.13 0.52
C SER A 219 -21.64 -7.92 1.73
N PRO A 220 -21.48 -8.94 2.60
CA PRO A 220 -20.40 -8.92 3.60
C PRO A 220 -19.06 -8.67 2.91
N SER A 221 -18.18 -7.92 3.57
CA SER A 221 -16.81 -7.71 3.11
C SER A 221 -15.88 -7.51 4.28
N PHE A 222 -14.63 -7.96 4.14
CA PHE A 222 -13.57 -7.70 5.10
C PHE A 222 -12.60 -6.66 4.53
N GLY A 223 -12.41 -5.56 5.25
CA GLY A 223 -11.50 -4.49 4.86
C GLY A 223 -10.88 -3.81 6.07
N GLU A 224 -9.65 -3.35 5.90
CA GLU A 224 -9.02 -2.44 6.86
C GLU A 224 -9.64 -1.03 6.72
N PRO A 225 -9.49 -0.16 7.74
CA PRO A 225 -9.84 1.24 7.60
C PRO A 225 -9.16 1.85 6.36
N TRP A 226 -9.85 2.69 5.60
CA TRP A 226 -9.35 3.18 4.31
C TRP A 226 -8.00 3.91 4.35
N TRP A 227 -7.59 4.39 5.54
CA TRP A 227 -6.33 5.07 5.79
C TRP A 227 -5.19 4.13 6.23
N PHE A 228 -5.50 2.87 6.53
CA PHE A 228 -4.50 1.85 6.82
C PHE A 228 -3.59 1.66 5.60
N GLY A 229 -2.29 1.49 5.84
CA GLY A 229 -1.29 1.31 4.79
C GLY A 229 -0.91 2.58 4.03
N ILE A 230 -1.49 3.75 4.32
CA ILE A 230 -1.02 5.02 3.74
C ILE A 230 0.39 5.30 4.29
N ALA A 231 1.39 5.32 3.40
CA ALA A 231 2.77 5.60 3.74
C ALA A 231 3.03 7.11 3.89
N VAL A 232 2.39 7.77 4.87
CA VAL A 232 2.50 9.23 5.07
C VAL A 232 3.95 9.67 5.23
N GLN A 233 4.78 8.86 5.89
CA GLN A 233 6.21 9.10 5.98
C GLN A 233 6.91 9.10 4.60
N GLY A 234 6.67 8.10 3.76
CA GLY A 234 7.26 8.05 2.41
C GLY A 234 6.76 9.21 1.53
N HIS A 235 5.49 9.59 1.68
CA HIS A 235 4.91 10.74 1.00
C HIS A 235 5.54 12.06 1.44
N ALA A 236 5.71 12.27 2.75
CA ALA A 236 6.34 13.45 3.31
C ALA A 236 7.82 13.56 2.87
N LEU A 237 8.57 12.45 2.91
CA LEU A 237 9.95 12.37 2.42
C LEU A 237 10.04 12.83 0.96
N GLY A 238 9.21 12.23 0.10
CA GLY A 238 9.11 12.62 -1.30
C GLY A 238 8.82 14.11 -1.48
N LEU A 239 7.81 14.63 -0.79
CA LEU A 239 7.44 16.03 -0.83
C LEU A 239 8.60 16.94 -0.43
N PHE A 240 9.29 16.66 0.68
CA PHE A 240 10.43 17.46 1.15
C PHE A 240 11.60 17.43 0.17
N LEU A 241 11.93 16.28 -0.41
CA LEU A 241 12.94 16.17 -1.46
C LEU A 241 12.56 17.04 -2.67
N GLY A 242 11.30 16.96 -3.10
CA GLY A 242 10.77 17.79 -4.19
C GLY A 242 10.86 19.29 -3.89
N ILE A 243 10.42 19.72 -2.70
CA ILE A 243 10.48 21.11 -2.25
C ILE A 243 11.93 21.60 -2.20
N LEU A 244 12.84 20.83 -1.60
CA LEU A 244 14.25 21.18 -1.48
C LEU A 244 14.88 21.40 -2.85
N LEU A 245 14.68 20.46 -3.79
CA LEU A 245 15.18 20.58 -5.16
C LEU A 245 14.54 21.78 -5.90
N GLY A 246 13.26 22.03 -5.68
CA GLY A 246 12.53 23.15 -6.28
C GLY A 246 13.04 24.50 -5.77
N VAL A 247 13.26 24.62 -4.46
CA VAL A 247 13.80 25.82 -3.81
C VAL A 247 15.24 26.07 -4.26
N ALA A 248 16.08 25.02 -4.31
CA ALA A 248 17.43 25.12 -4.84
C ALA A 248 17.44 25.65 -6.29
N LEU A 249 16.52 25.16 -7.13
CA LEU A 249 16.39 25.64 -8.50
C LEU A 249 15.88 27.09 -8.57
N LEU A 250 14.88 27.48 -7.78
CA LEU A 250 14.41 28.86 -7.69
C LEU A 250 15.54 29.81 -7.29
N TYR A 251 16.34 29.44 -6.29
CA TYR A 251 17.45 30.25 -5.82
C TYR A 251 18.52 30.45 -6.89
N ARG A 252 18.83 29.38 -7.64
CA ARG A 252 19.74 29.42 -8.78
C ARG A 252 19.23 30.36 -9.87
N ARG A 253 17.92 30.32 -10.16
CA ARG A 253 17.26 31.20 -11.13
C ARG A 253 16.92 32.60 -10.61
N ARG A 254 17.20 32.88 -9.33
CA ARG A 254 16.89 34.15 -8.65
C ARG A 254 15.39 34.54 -8.70
N GLU A 255 14.52 33.55 -8.77
CA GLU A 255 13.07 33.73 -8.75
C GLU A 255 12.52 33.70 -7.31
N ARG A 256 11.38 34.35 -7.07
CA ARG A 256 10.68 34.30 -5.79
C ARG A 256 9.16 34.13 -5.98
N PRO A 257 8.54 33.10 -5.38
CA PRO A 257 7.10 32.95 -5.38
C PRO A 257 6.45 33.85 -4.32
N GLY A 258 5.17 34.18 -4.49
CA GLY A 258 4.39 34.86 -3.45
C GLY A 258 4.10 33.90 -2.29
N ALA A 259 4.50 34.28 -1.07
CA ALA A 259 4.39 33.43 0.12
C ALA A 259 2.95 32.96 0.39
N LEU A 260 1.97 33.87 0.31
CA LEU A 260 0.56 33.52 0.51
C LEU A 260 0.06 32.48 -0.49
N ARG A 261 0.36 32.65 -1.79
CA ARG A 261 -0.03 31.69 -2.83
C ARG A 261 0.59 30.32 -2.61
N LEU A 262 1.85 30.30 -2.20
CA LEU A 262 2.58 29.06 -1.92
C LEU A 262 2.05 28.37 -0.67
N TRP A 263 1.82 29.11 0.42
CA TRP A 263 1.23 28.58 1.64
C TRP A 263 -0.17 28.01 1.39
N THR A 264 -1.06 28.77 0.74
CA THR A 264 -2.41 28.31 0.41
C THR A 264 -2.37 27.08 -0.50
N GLY A 265 -1.53 27.10 -1.54
CA GLY A 265 -1.35 25.95 -2.42
C GLY A 265 -0.84 24.72 -1.67
N ALA A 266 0.12 24.89 -0.75
CA ALA A 266 0.69 23.82 0.05
C ALA A 266 -0.32 23.21 1.04
N VAL A 267 -1.13 24.04 1.72
CA VAL A 267 -2.18 23.56 2.62
C VAL A 267 -3.23 22.75 1.85
N VAL A 268 -3.75 23.29 0.74
CA VAL A 268 -4.77 22.61 -0.07
C VAL A 268 -4.20 21.32 -0.66
N LEU A 269 -2.99 21.37 -1.21
CA LEU A 269 -2.32 20.20 -1.78
C LEU A 269 -2.08 19.12 -0.72
N GLY A 270 -1.45 19.47 0.41
CA GLY A 270 -1.13 18.51 1.46
C GLY A 270 -2.38 17.86 2.06
N THR A 271 -3.48 18.62 2.15
CA THR A 271 -4.77 18.10 2.58
C THR A 271 -5.37 17.14 1.55
N SER A 272 -5.37 17.54 0.28
CA SER A 272 -5.92 16.76 -0.85
C SER A 272 -5.15 15.46 -1.09
N MET A 273 -3.83 15.45 -0.80
CA MET A 273 -2.96 14.29 -0.93
C MET A 273 -2.83 13.50 0.39
N THR A 274 -3.74 13.68 1.35
CA THR A 274 -3.84 12.87 2.58
C THR A 274 -2.61 12.89 3.50
N LEU A 275 -1.76 13.92 3.45
CA LEU A 275 -0.60 14.03 4.36
C LEU A 275 -0.99 14.20 5.84
N TRP A 276 -2.24 14.56 6.11
CA TRP A 276 -2.79 14.65 7.45
C TRP A 276 -3.14 13.28 8.07
N ALA A 277 -3.13 12.19 7.29
CA ALA A 277 -3.59 10.88 7.75
C ALA A 277 -2.54 10.16 8.63
N LEU A 278 -2.04 10.81 9.68
CA LEU A 278 -1.06 10.22 10.60
C LEU A 278 -1.69 9.09 11.41
N TRP A 279 -1.20 7.87 11.29
CA TRP A 279 -1.80 6.69 11.91
C TRP A 279 -0.77 5.73 12.50
N TRP A 280 -1.22 4.89 13.44
CA TRP A 280 -0.38 3.87 14.07
C TRP A 280 -1.18 2.62 14.49
N TYR A 281 -0.46 1.55 14.85
CA TYR A 281 -1.01 0.29 15.38
C TYR A 281 -1.30 0.42 16.88
N ARG A 282 -2.51 0.04 17.32
CA ARG A 282 -2.90 0.00 18.74
C ARG A 282 -3.09 -1.43 19.26
N GLY A 283 -3.25 -2.40 18.36
CA GLY A 283 -3.38 -3.81 18.66
C GLY A 283 -3.29 -4.63 17.38
N GLU A 284 -3.62 -5.92 17.47
CA GLU A 284 -3.40 -6.88 16.39
C GLU A 284 -4.12 -6.54 15.06
N SER A 285 -5.31 -5.94 15.16
CA SER A 285 -6.10 -5.45 14.03
C SER A 285 -6.84 -4.16 14.38
N THR A 286 -6.27 -3.40 15.32
CA THR A 286 -6.82 -2.13 15.80
C THR A 286 -5.81 -1.04 15.52
N TYR A 287 -6.30 0.07 14.96
CA TYR A 287 -5.46 1.15 14.47
C TYR A 287 -6.02 2.49 14.98
N VAL A 288 -5.15 3.48 15.15
CA VAL A 288 -5.52 4.85 15.55
C VAL A 288 -5.12 5.85 14.47
N LEU A 289 -5.95 6.89 14.28
CA LEU A 289 -5.72 7.98 13.32
C LEU A 289 -5.71 9.35 14.03
N TYR A 290 -4.57 10.03 14.01
CA TYR A 290 -4.31 11.32 14.65
C TYR A 290 -4.61 12.50 13.72
N ARG A 291 -5.89 12.68 13.36
CA ARG A 291 -6.31 13.71 12.39
C ARG A 291 -5.88 15.13 12.76
N GLY A 292 -6.05 15.52 14.03
CA GLY A 292 -5.73 16.87 14.51
C GLY A 292 -4.24 17.19 14.36
N ALA A 293 -3.37 16.28 14.82
CA ALA A 293 -1.92 16.41 14.65
C ALA A 293 -1.53 16.46 13.17
N GLY A 294 -2.20 15.68 12.32
CA GLY A 294 -2.00 15.70 10.88
C GLY A 294 -2.34 17.02 10.20
N VAL A 295 -3.39 17.72 10.61
CA VAL A 295 -3.72 19.06 10.09
C VAL A 295 -2.64 20.06 10.50
N VAL A 296 -2.21 20.04 11.76
CA VAL A 296 -1.11 20.88 12.25
C VAL A 296 0.17 20.61 11.45
N PHE A 297 0.49 19.34 11.19
CA PHE A 297 1.63 18.93 10.38
C PHE A 297 1.57 19.51 8.95
N VAL A 298 0.42 19.43 8.27
CA VAL A 298 0.24 20.02 6.93
C VAL A 298 0.44 21.54 6.95
N VAL A 299 -0.13 22.24 7.93
CA VAL A 299 0.02 23.70 8.07
C VAL A 299 1.48 24.08 8.35
N ALA A 300 2.19 23.31 9.18
CA ALA A 300 3.60 23.52 9.49
C ALA A 300 4.48 23.34 8.25
N ILE A 301 4.26 22.28 7.46
CA ILE A 301 4.97 22.08 6.18
C ILE A 301 4.70 23.23 5.22
N ALA A 302 3.45 23.67 5.11
CA ALA A 302 3.08 24.79 4.23
C ALA A 302 3.79 26.08 4.64
N ALA A 303 3.85 26.38 5.94
CA ALA A 303 4.56 27.54 6.48
C ALA A 303 6.07 27.46 6.22
N LEU A 304 6.69 26.31 6.51
CA LEU A 304 8.11 26.05 6.24
C LEU A 304 8.44 26.23 4.75
N THR A 305 7.61 25.66 3.87
CA THR A 305 7.77 25.74 2.41
C THR A 305 7.68 27.19 1.93
N ALA A 306 6.68 27.94 2.40
CA ALA A 306 6.50 29.34 2.05
C ALA A 306 7.67 30.21 2.55
N ALA A 307 8.09 30.03 3.80
CA ALA A 307 9.21 30.75 4.40
C ALA A 307 10.53 30.47 3.66
N ALA A 308 10.84 29.20 3.41
CA ALA A 308 12.04 28.81 2.69
C ALA A 308 12.01 29.35 1.24
N ALA A 309 10.99 29.04 0.45
CA ALA A 309 10.98 29.42 -0.96
C ALA A 309 10.94 30.94 -1.22
N SER A 310 10.38 31.73 -0.29
CA SER A 310 10.32 33.20 -0.39
C SER A 310 11.55 33.91 0.19
N ALA A 311 12.51 33.18 0.76
CA ALA A 311 13.66 33.77 1.45
C ALA A 311 14.58 34.58 0.51
N ASP A 312 15.09 35.69 1.05
CA ASP A 312 16.00 36.60 0.37
C ASP A 312 17.47 36.40 0.81
N ARG A 313 18.38 37.10 0.13
CA ARG A 313 19.82 37.04 0.44
C ARG A 313 20.22 37.97 1.59
N ARG A 314 19.27 38.60 2.28
CA ARG A 314 19.63 39.49 3.39
C ARG A 314 20.24 38.64 4.51
N PRO A 315 21.21 39.20 5.26
CA PRO A 315 21.70 38.59 6.48
C PRO A 315 20.55 38.25 7.43
N PHE A 316 20.63 37.07 8.03
CA PHE A 316 19.81 36.66 9.17
C PHE A 316 20.60 36.81 10.46
N LEU A 317 21.82 36.27 10.51
CA LEU A 317 22.76 36.39 11.62
C LEU A 317 24.20 36.34 11.07
N GLY A 318 25.01 37.38 11.31
CA GLY A 318 26.34 37.50 10.70
C GLY A 318 26.29 37.36 9.18
N ASP A 319 27.14 36.51 8.61
CA ASP A 319 27.19 36.23 7.17
C ASP A 319 26.15 35.20 6.69
N VAL A 320 25.35 34.62 7.60
CA VAL A 320 24.33 33.63 7.25
C VAL A 320 23.10 34.33 6.68
N THR A 321 22.78 34.05 5.42
CA THR A 321 21.62 34.60 4.72
C THR A 321 20.32 33.87 5.06
N ARG A 322 19.18 34.54 4.93
CA ARG A 322 17.86 33.90 5.11
C ARG A 322 17.64 32.71 4.17
N ARG A 323 18.24 32.72 2.98
CA ARG A 323 18.23 31.56 2.06
C ARG A 323 18.92 30.34 2.63
N GLN A 324 20.09 30.52 3.25
CA GLN A 324 20.81 29.42 3.90
C GLN A 324 19.98 28.85 5.06
N VAL A 325 19.39 29.72 5.89
CA VAL A 325 18.47 29.31 6.95
C VAL A 325 17.29 28.51 6.38
N GLY A 326 16.67 28.98 5.30
CA GLY A 326 15.57 28.27 4.64
C GLY A 326 15.96 26.88 4.09
N LEU A 327 17.18 26.73 3.54
CA LEU A 327 17.67 25.43 3.09
C LEU A 327 17.94 24.49 4.26
N VAL A 328 18.59 24.98 5.32
CA VAL A 328 18.84 24.20 6.54
C VAL A 328 17.52 23.77 7.17
N ALA A 329 16.53 24.65 7.22
CA ALA A 329 15.20 24.33 7.76
C ALA A 329 14.48 23.25 6.95
N LEU A 330 14.69 23.17 5.62
CA LEU A 330 14.19 22.08 4.78
C LEU A 330 15.01 20.78 4.90
N LEU A 331 16.31 20.88 5.18
CA LEU A 331 17.18 19.73 5.42
C LEU A 331 16.91 19.08 6.78
N LEU A 332 16.48 19.84 7.78
CA LEU A 332 16.20 19.33 9.13
C LEU A 332 15.19 18.17 9.16
N PRO A 333 13.98 18.26 8.58
CA PRO A 333 13.05 17.13 8.56
C PRO A 333 13.63 15.94 7.79
N LEU A 334 14.37 16.16 6.69
CA LEU A 334 15.03 15.08 5.95
C LEU A 334 16.10 14.37 6.81
N ALA A 335 16.87 15.12 7.59
CA ALA A 335 17.87 14.58 8.51
C ALA A 335 17.24 13.79 9.64
N VAL A 336 16.12 14.27 10.21
CA VAL A 336 15.35 13.54 11.23
C VAL A 336 14.82 12.22 10.65
N MET A 337 14.23 12.26 9.44
CA MET A 337 13.72 11.07 8.78
C MET A 337 14.85 10.07 8.46
N ALA A 338 15.99 10.54 7.98
CA ALA A 338 17.17 9.69 7.77
C ALA A 338 17.70 9.09 9.08
N GLY A 339 17.72 9.88 10.17
CA GLY A 339 18.12 9.42 11.49
C GLY A 339 17.25 8.30 12.06
N VAL A 340 15.96 8.27 11.70
CA VAL A 340 15.05 7.15 12.04
C VAL A 340 15.19 6.00 11.04
N ALA A 341 15.24 6.30 9.74
CA ALA A 341 15.22 5.28 8.70
C ALA A 341 16.49 4.44 8.65
N ILE A 342 17.67 5.04 8.86
CA ILE A 342 18.95 4.31 8.77
C ILE A 342 19.03 3.18 9.82
N PRO A 343 18.82 3.43 11.14
CA PRO A 343 18.83 2.36 12.12
C PRO A 343 17.77 1.29 11.86
N VAL A 344 16.54 1.70 11.53
CA VAL A 344 15.43 0.76 11.27
C VAL A 344 15.74 -0.15 10.08
N ASN A 345 16.27 0.39 8.98
CA ASN A 345 16.59 -0.41 7.79
C ASN A 345 17.89 -1.24 7.92
N LEU A 346 18.68 -1.03 8.97
CA LEU A 346 19.83 -1.89 9.28
C LEU A 346 19.44 -3.10 10.14
N THR A 347 18.19 -3.17 10.61
CA THR A 347 17.70 -4.30 11.40
C THR A 347 17.51 -5.55 10.53
N ALA A 348 18.17 -6.63 10.95
CA ALA A 348 18.09 -7.93 10.31
C ALA A 348 16.91 -8.76 10.87
N VAL A 349 16.32 -9.60 10.02
CA VAL A 349 15.40 -10.66 10.43
C VAL A 349 16.25 -11.80 10.97
N GLN A 350 16.37 -11.89 12.29
CA GLN A 350 17.09 -13.01 12.95
C GLN A 350 16.49 -14.34 12.54
N ASP A 351 17.38 -15.27 12.15
CA ASP A 351 17.21 -16.66 11.71
C ASP A 351 15.85 -16.89 11.04
N GLY A 352 15.82 -16.97 9.70
CA GLY A 352 14.60 -17.06 8.85
C GLY A 352 13.61 -18.20 9.14
N THR A 353 13.73 -18.84 10.30
CA THR A 353 12.76 -19.65 11.02
C THR A 353 11.36 -19.03 11.04
N ALA A 354 10.39 -19.89 10.76
CA ALA A 354 8.98 -19.54 10.86
C ALA A 354 8.60 -19.39 12.35
N PRO A 355 7.80 -18.37 12.72
CA PRO A 355 7.36 -18.21 14.11
C PRO A 355 6.21 -19.18 14.45
N GLY A 356 6.05 -19.44 15.76
CA GLY A 356 5.05 -20.38 16.29
C GLY A 356 5.50 -21.84 16.24
N ASP A 357 4.71 -22.73 16.84
CA ASP A 357 5.04 -24.15 16.98
C ASP A 357 4.55 -25.01 15.79
N GLY A 358 3.83 -24.38 14.86
CA GLY A 358 3.24 -25.00 13.69
C GLY A 358 4.24 -25.36 12.60
N ARG A 359 3.94 -26.39 11.80
CA ARG A 359 4.72 -26.71 10.60
C ARG A 359 4.63 -25.58 9.58
N ALA A 360 5.78 -25.23 9.00
CA ALA A 360 5.88 -24.30 7.87
C ALA A 360 6.07 -25.04 6.54
N ILE A 361 5.71 -24.38 5.44
CA ILE A 361 6.08 -24.80 4.08
C ILE A 361 7.24 -23.91 3.64
N GLU A 362 8.34 -24.55 3.23
CA GLU A 362 9.47 -23.87 2.61
C GLU A 362 9.30 -23.86 1.09
N VAL A 363 9.47 -22.68 0.47
CA VAL A 363 9.51 -22.52 -0.98
C VAL A 363 10.72 -21.67 -1.35
N ARG A 364 11.82 -22.31 -1.74
CA ARG A 364 13.06 -21.63 -2.16
C ARG A 364 13.53 -20.57 -1.16
N GLY A 365 13.64 -20.95 0.12
CA GLY A 365 14.02 -20.08 1.23
C GLY A 365 12.89 -19.22 1.82
N TYR A 366 11.68 -19.23 1.25
CA TYR A 366 10.50 -18.64 1.89
C TYR A 366 9.83 -19.64 2.82
N ASN A 367 9.82 -19.33 4.11
CA ASN A 367 9.03 -20.06 5.10
C ASN A 367 7.66 -19.42 5.25
N VAL A 368 6.61 -20.18 4.93
CA VAL A 368 5.21 -19.78 5.07
C VAL A 368 4.56 -20.61 6.17
N THR A 369 4.04 -19.96 7.20
CA THR A 369 3.37 -20.60 8.34
C THR A 369 2.11 -19.85 8.76
N TYR A 370 1.28 -20.44 9.63
CA TYR A 370 0.25 -19.72 10.35
C TYR A 370 0.62 -19.64 11.83
N ALA A 371 0.58 -18.44 12.41
CA ALA A 371 0.89 -18.22 13.83
C ALA A 371 0.00 -17.13 14.43
N GLU A 372 -0.22 -17.19 15.74
CA GLU A 372 -1.03 -16.22 16.47
C GLU A 372 -0.28 -15.60 17.64
N GLY A 373 -0.57 -14.33 17.94
CA GLY A 373 0.04 -13.60 19.05
C GLY A 373 1.55 -13.38 18.90
N VAL A 374 2.11 -13.54 17.71
CA VAL A 374 3.56 -13.44 17.48
C VAL A 374 3.97 -11.99 17.28
N GLN A 375 5.16 -11.63 17.78
CA GLN A 375 5.67 -10.26 17.65
C GLN A 375 5.91 -9.89 16.19
N ASN A 376 5.49 -8.68 15.80
CA ASN A 376 5.76 -8.12 14.49
C ASN A 376 7.20 -7.63 14.40
N ARG A 377 8.08 -8.52 13.94
CA ARG A 377 9.54 -8.29 13.93
C ARG A 377 9.99 -7.06 13.14
N LYS A 378 9.19 -6.54 12.20
CA LYS A 378 9.54 -5.33 11.44
C LYS A 378 9.00 -4.04 12.02
N VAL A 379 7.92 -4.08 12.80
CA VAL A 379 7.42 -2.90 13.55
C VAL A 379 8.17 -2.78 14.88
N SER A 380 8.45 -3.90 15.53
CA SER A 380 9.12 -3.99 16.83
C SER A 380 10.66 -4.04 16.73
N ALA A 381 11.23 -3.67 15.60
CA ALA A 381 12.67 -3.71 15.39
C ALA A 381 13.43 -2.68 16.27
N VAL A 382 12.73 -1.61 16.69
CA VAL A 382 13.21 -0.62 17.65
C VAL A 382 12.10 -0.43 18.68
N ASP A 383 12.37 -0.73 19.95
CA ASP A 383 11.42 -0.50 21.04
C ASP A 383 11.31 1.01 21.34
N ALA A 384 10.16 1.58 20.99
CA ALA A 384 9.85 2.98 21.22
C ALA A 384 8.36 3.14 21.53
N SER A 385 8.06 4.07 22.42
CA SER A 385 6.69 4.42 22.78
C SER A 385 6.48 5.92 22.62
N LEU A 386 5.47 6.30 21.83
CA LEU A 386 5.12 7.70 21.54
C LEU A 386 3.60 7.85 21.57
N PHE A 387 3.11 8.90 22.24
CA PHE A 387 1.67 9.20 22.34
C PHE A 387 0.81 8.05 22.90
N GLY A 388 1.38 7.22 23.77
CA GLY A 388 0.71 6.06 24.38
C GLY A 388 0.67 4.81 23.50
N GLU A 389 1.31 4.83 22.32
CA GLU A 389 1.41 3.67 21.43
C GLU A 389 2.84 3.12 21.41
N SER A 390 2.97 1.80 21.30
CA SER A 390 4.26 1.10 21.25
C SER A 390 4.57 0.59 19.84
N THR A 391 5.85 0.36 19.58
CA THR A 391 6.34 -0.43 18.45
C THR A 391 6.26 -1.94 18.72
N ASN A 392 6.05 -2.37 19.97
CA ASN A 392 5.84 -3.78 20.32
C ASN A 392 4.41 -4.21 19.98
N VAL A 393 4.22 -4.72 18.76
CA VAL A 393 2.91 -5.04 18.18
C VAL A 393 2.89 -6.52 17.85
N THR A 394 1.90 -7.25 18.36
CA THR A 394 1.67 -8.65 17.99
C THR A 394 0.77 -8.75 16.76
N THR A 395 0.85 -9.87 16.05
CA THR A 395 0.06 -10.15 14.86
C THR A 395 -0.32 -11.63 14.79
N SER A 396 -1.49 -11.94 14.25
CA SER A 396 -1.94 -13.33 14.02
C SER A 396 -2.40 -13.53 12.59
N GLY A 397 -1.96 -14.60 11.94
CA GLY A 397 -2.32 -14.91 10.57
C GLY A 397 -1.27 -15.72 9.84
N VAL A 398 -1.29 -15.64 8.51
CA VAL A 398 -0.29 -16.29 7.65
C VAL A 398 0.96 -15.42 7.58
N ILE A 399 2.06 -15.93 8.12
CA ILE A 399 3.34 -15.24 8.19
C ILE A 399 4.26 -15.78 7.08
N VAL A 400 4.98 -14.88 6.43
CA VAL A 400 6.02 -15.20 5.45
C VAL A 400 7.34 -14.65 5.96
N VAL A 401 8.34 -15.53 6.02
CA VAL A 401 9.70 -15.21 6.45
C VAL A 401 10.69 -15.64 5.37
N ASN A 402 11.70 -14.81 5.11
CA ASN A 402 12.86 -15.20 4.30
C ASN A 402 14.06 -14.41 4.83
N GLY A 403 15.04 -15.12 5.41
CA GLY A 403 16.24 -14.51 6.01
C GLY A 403 17.09 -13.78 4.98
N ASP A 404 17.43 -14.44 3.87
CA ASP A 404 18.30 -13.89 2.82
C ASP A 404 17.77 -12.60 2.17
N ARG A 405 16.45 -12.43 2.19
CA ARG A 405 15.75 -11.27 1.62
C ARG A 405 15.27 -10.29 2.68
N GLU A 406 15.55 -10.56 3.95
CA GLU A 406 15.15 -9.75 5.10
C GLU A 406 13.63 -9.55 5.22
N ILE A 407 12.86 -10.54 4.75
CA ILE A 407 11.40 -10.48 4.68
C ILE A 407 10.84 -11.07 5.97
N TRP A 408 9.98 -10.29 6.62
CA TRP A 408 9.08 -10.77 7.65
C TRP A 408 7.76 -10.02 7.52
N THR A 409 6.66 -10.73 7.27
CA THR A 409 5.36 -10.07 7.10
C THR A 409 4.18 -10.99 7.37
N GLN A 410 3.13 -10.42 7.96
CA GLN A 410 1.79 -11.00 7.92
C GLN A 410 1.21 -10.80 6.52
N SER A 411 1.23 -11.86 5.70
CA SER A 411 0.68 -11.80 4.33
C SER A 411 -0.84 -11.84 4.30
N VAL A 412 -1.46 -12.53 5.26
CA VAL A 412 -2.92 -12.64 5.41
C VAL A 412 -3.25 -12.58 6.90
N SER A 413 -4.11 -11.65 7.32
CA SER A 413 -4.52 -11.56 8.72
C SER A 413 -5.48 -12.67 9.13
N LYS A 414 -5.49 -13.02 10.42
CA LYS A 414 -6.45 -13.95 11.04
C LYS A 414 -7.89 -13.60 10.69
N GLY A 415 -8.26 -12.33 10.80
CA GLY A 415 -9.61 -11.84 10.45
C GLY A 415 -9.95 -12.03 8.97
N ARG A 416 -9.02 -11.74 8.06
CA ARG A 416 -9.23 -11.95 6.62
C ARG A 416 -9.39 -13.43 6.29
N LEU A 417 -8.61 -14.30 6.92
CA LEU A 417 -8.71 -15.75 6.73
C LEU A 417 -9.99 -16.33 7.37
N ALA A 418 -10.42 -15.81 8.51
CA ALA A 418 -11.70 -16.17 9.13
C ALA A 418 -12.91 -15.78 8.25
N PHE A 419 -12.83 -14.64 7.57
CA PHE A 419 -13.87 -14.20 6.63
C PHE A 419 -13.90 -15.03 5.34
N SER A 420 -12.76 -15.24 4.70
CA SER A 420 -12.67 -15.86 3.36
C SER A 420 -12.48 -17.38 3.36
N GLY A 421 -12.06 -17.98 4.48
CA GLY A 421 -11.78 -19.41 4.61
C GLY A 421 -10.59 -19.94 3.81
N ARG A 422 -10.13 -19.20 2.80
CA ARG A 422 -9.03 -19.56 1.91
C ARG A 422 -8.24 -18.33 1.52
N ALA A 423 -6.94 -18.51 1.35
CA ALA A 423 -6.07 -17.47 0.83
C ALA A 423 -4.98 -18.06 -0.07
N ARG A 424 -4.35 -17.18 -0.85
CA ARG A 424 -3.17 -17.49 -1.66
C ARG A 424 -2.06 -16.53 -1.28
N VAL A 425 -0.88 -17.07 -1.03
CA VAL A 425 0.32 -16.31 -0.72
C VAL A 425 1.31 -16.53 -1.85
N ARG A 426 1.51 -15.49 -2.66
CA ARG A 426 2.50 -15.51 -3.74
C ARG A 426 3.87 -15.10 -3.21
N VAL A 427 4.83 -16.00 -3.35
CA VAL A 427 6.26 -15.77 -3.10
C VAL A 427 7.00 -15.79 -4.43
N GLY A 428 8.24 -15.28 -4.46
CA GLY A 428 8.97 -15.23 -5.73
C GLY A 428 10.27 -14.46 -5.68
N GLY A 429 10.82 -14.24 -6.87
CA GLY A 429 12.01 -13.42 -7.09
C GLY A 429 12.03 -12.91 -8.52
N VAL A 430 13.20 -12.47 -8.97
CA VAL A 430 13.38 -12.10 -10.38
C VAL A 430 13.17 -13.35 -11.25
N GLY A 431 12.20 -13.29 -12.16
CA GLY A 431 11.95 -14.33 -13.16
C GLY A 431 11.16 -15.56 -12.69
N TRP A 432 10.76 -15.66 -11.42
CA TRP A 432 9.99 -16.81 -10.92
C TRP A 432 8.97 -16.41 -9.85
N SER A 433 7.88 -17.17 -9.73
CA SER A 433 6.93 -17.03 -8.63
C SER A 433 6.20 -18.34 -8.38
N ASP A 434 5.86 -18.56 -7.12
CA ASP A 434 5.12 -19.73 -6.65
C ASP A 434 4.01 -19.29 -5.69
N THR A 435 3.00 -20.15 -5.51
CA THR A 435 1.84 -19.84 -4.68
C THR A 435 1.65 -20.90 -3.61
N VAL A 436 1.63 -20.49 -2.36
CA VAL A 436 1.19 -21.31 -1.22
C VAL A 436 -0.32 -21.08 -1.02
N ARG A 437 -1.09 -22.16 -1.01
CA ARG A 437 -2.53 -22.14 -0.74
C ARG A 437 -2.76 -22.31 0.76
N VAL A 438 -3.71 -21.57 1.30
CA VAL A 438 -4.08 -21.60 2.72
C VAL A 438 -5.56 -21.89 2.84
N VAL A 439 -5.94 -22.79 3.74
CA VAL A 439 -7.34 -23.08 4.06
C VAL A 439 -7.52 -23.05 5.57
N ARG A 440 -8.61 -22.42 6.01
CA ARG A 440 -9.14 -22.47 7.36
C ARG A 440 -10.43 -23.27 7.36
N ARG A 441 -10.64 -24.06 8.41
CA ARG A 441 -11.91 -24.71 8.71
C ARG A 441 -12.20 -24.50 10.19
N GLY A 442 -13.45 -24.22 10.53
CA GLY A 442 -13.83 -24.02 11.93
C GLY A 442 -15.29 -24.30 12.24
N TRP A 443 -15.58 -24.27 13.53
CA TRP A 443 -16.89 -24.40 14.14
C TRP A 443 -17.10 -23.24 15.11
N SER A 444 -18.11 -22.42 14.84
CA SER A 444 -18.51 -21.32 15.71
C SER A 444 -19.49 -21.85 16.76
N LEU A 445 -19.13 -21.72 18.04
CA LEU A 445 -19.93 -22.23 19.14
C LEU A 445 -21.04 -21.23 19.46
N GLN A 446 -22.22 -21.74 19.79
CA GLN A 446 -23.36 -20.89 20.12
C GLN A 446 -23.03 -20.05 21.36
N ASN A 447 -23.10 -18.72 21.23
CA ASN A 447 -22.73 -17.77 22.28
C ASN A 447 -21.33 -18.02 22.88
N GLY A 448 -20.41 -18.55 22.08
CA GLY A 448 -19.04 -18.87 22.47
C GLY A 448 -18.01 -18.49 21.40
N PRO A 449 -16.73 -18.83 21.61
CA PRO A 449 -15.68 -18.60 20.63
C PRO A 449 -15.79 -19.58 19.44
N THR A 450 -14.85 -19.52 18.51
CA THR A 450 -14.77 -20.44 17.38
C THR A 450 -13.55 -21.35 17.55
N ALA A 451 -13.75 -22.66 17.43
CA ALA A 451 -12.66 -23.62 17.28
C ALA A 451 -12.31 -23.78 15.80
N TYR A 452 -11.05 -23.66 15.41
CA TYR A 452 -10.63 -23.75 14.01
C TYR A 452 -9.24 -24.33 13.85
N GLN A 453 -8.96 -24.73 12.62
CA GLN A 453 -7.69 -25.26 12.18
C GLN A 453 -7.28 -24.63 10.85
N VAL A 454 -5.99 -24.59 10.58
CA VAL A 454 -5.39 -24.02 9.38
C VAL A 454 -4.45 -25.03 8.72
N TRP A 455 -4.54 -25.11 7.40
CA TRP A 455 -3.69 -25.95 6.57
C TRP A 455 -3.04 -25.11 5.46
N LEU A 456 -1.84 -25.53 5.10
CA LEU A 456 -1.05 -24.96 4.02
C LEU A 456 -0.83 -26.02 2.94
N ASN A 457 -0.73 -25.60 1.70
CA ASN A 457 -0.36 -26.47 0.60
C ASN A 457 0.62 -25.74 -0.33
N GLY A 458 1.78 -26.36 -0.54
CA GLY A 458 2.89 -25.82 -1.32
C GLY A 458 2.73 -26.06 -2.82
N PRO A 459 3.60 -25.46 -3.64
CA PRO A 459 3.57 -25.63 -5.09
C PRO A 459 4.08 -27.00 -5.57
N GLU A 460 4.94 -27.66 -4.79
CA GLU A 460 5.63 -28.91 -5.17
C GLU A 460 4.89 -30.19 -4.73
N SER A 461 3.82 -30.07 -3.94
CA SER A 461 3.04 -31.21 -3.43
C SER A 461 1.55 -30.89 -3.41
N ASP A 462 0.72 -31.90 -3.65
CA ASP A 462 -0.74 -31.79 -3.47
C ASP A 462 -1.20 -32.07 -2.02
N GLU A 463 -0.27 -32.40 -1.13
CA GLU A 463 -0.57 -32.67 0.28
C GLU A 463 -0.83 -31.38 1.07
N TRP A 464 -1.85 -31.41 1.93
CA TRP A 464 -2.16 -30.33 2.86
C TRP A 464 -1.45 -30.55 4.19
N VAL A 465 -0.57 -29.62 4.56
CA VAL A 465 0.15 -29.63 5.83
C VAL A 465 -0.69 -28.91 6.88
N HIS A 466 -1.09 -29.61 7.93
CA HIS A 466 -1.70 -29.00 9.11
C HIS A 466 -0.66 -28.13 9.83
N THR A 467 -0.96 -26.84 10.00
CA THR A 467 -0.02 -25.85 10.56
C THR A 467 -0.50 -25.32 11.92
N PHE A 468 -1.80 -25.26 12.17
CA PHE A 468 -2.32 -24.66 13.40
C PHE A 468 -3.68 -25.21 13.81
N ALA A 469 -3.86 -25.42 15.11
CA ALA A 469 -5.13 -25.70 15.77
C ALA A 469 -5.36 -24.66 16.89
N SER A 470 -6.56 -24.09 16.96
CA SER A 470 -6.92 -23.17 18.05
C SER A 470 -7.10 -23.90 19.38
N GLU A 471 -7.24 -23.16 20.47
CA GLU A 471 -7.75 -23.75 21.73
C GLU A 471 -9.15 -24.35 21.55
N PRO A 472 -9.54 -25.34 22.39
CA PRO A 472 -10.91 -25.82 22.46
C PRO A 472 -11.91 -24.70 22.73
N ALA A 473 -13.01 -24.69 21.99
CA ALA A 473 -14.06 -23.69 22.15
C ALA A 473 -15.31 -24.31 22.79
N THR A 474 -15.79 -23.69 23.87
CA THR A 474 -16.96 -24.14 24.63
C THR A 474 -18.21 -23.34 24.24
N ALA A 475 -19.33 -24.03 24.05
CA ALA A 475 -20.63 -23.42 23.84
C ALA A 475 -21.09 -22.69 25.12
N GLY A 476 -21.69 -21.51 24.95
CA GLY A 476 -22.33 -20.77 26.03
C GLY A 476 -23.48 -21.54 26.71
N PRO A 477 -24.40 -22.22 25.99
CA PRO A 477 -25.43 -23.02 26.63
C PRO A 477 -24.86 -24.27 27.31
N THR A 478 -25.41 -24.61 28.48
CA THR A 478 -25.19 -25.87 29.17
C THR A 478 -26.42 -26.77 29.03
N ILE A 479 -26.21 -28.09 29.02
CA ILE A 479 -27.28 -29.09 28.91
C ILE A 479 -27.10 -30.15 29.98
N ALA A 480 -28.12 -30.37 30.81
CA ALA A 480 -28.07 -31.31 31.95
C ALA A 480 -26.82 -31.14 32.85
N ASN A 481 -26.51 -29.88 33.21
CA ASN A 481 -25.31 -29.48 33.99
C ASN A 481 -23.99 -29.94 33.36
N LYS A 482 -23.91 -29.92 32.03
CA LYS A 482 -22.70 -30.21 31.24
C LYS A 482 -22.50 -29.12 30.20
N SER A 483 -21.25 -28.76 29.96
CA SER A 483 -20.86 -27.89 28.85
C SER A 483 -20.38 -28.72 27.66
N VAL A 484 -20.61 -28.20 26.46
CA VAL A 484 -20.18 -28.83 25.21
C VAL A 484 -19.06 -28.01 24.63
N ALA A 485 -17.93 -28.66 24.33
CA ALA A 485 -16.81 -28.04 23.65
C ALA A 485 -16.48 -28.75 22.33
N VAL A 486 -15.95 -27.99 21.38
CA VAL A 486 -15.31 -28.51 20.17
C VAL A 486 -13.81 -28.28 20.31
N ALA A 487 -13.04 -29.36 20.31
CA ALA A 487 -11.60 -29.34 20.41
C ALA A 487 -10.98 -29.71 19.04
N PRO A 488 -10.17 -28.84 18.43
CA PRO A 488 -9.38 -29.20 17.26
C PRO A 488 -8.13 -29.98 17.71
N VAL A 489 -7.96 -31.21 17.19
CA VAL A 489 -6.86 -32.11 17.56
C VAL A 489 -6.38 -32.83 16.29
N ASP A 490 -5.08 -32.76 16.00
CA ASP A 490 -4.41 -33.49 14.91
C ASP A 490 -5.11 -33.41 13.54
N GLY A 491 -5.57 -32.22 13.13
CA GLY A 491 -6.25 -32.03 11.85
C GLY A 491 -7.74 -32.41 11.85
N GLN A 492 -8.29 -32.84 12.99
CA GLN A 492 -9.69 -33.24 13.16
C GLN A 492 -10.40 -32.40 14.23
N PHE A 493 -11.73 -32.42 14.25
CA PHE A 493 -12.52 -31.80 15.31
C PHE A 493 -13.13 -32.89 16.19
N ARG A 494 -12.97 -32.78 17.49
CA ARG A 494 -13.58 -33.65 18.50
C ARG A 494 -14.63 -32.89 19.29
N LEU A 495 -15.71 -33.58 19.65
CA LEU A 495 -16.66 -33.12 20.64
C LEU A 495 -16.21 -33.58 22.02
N GLU A 496 -16.33 -32.68 22.99
CA GLU A 496 -16.05 -32.94 24.38
C GLU A 496 -17.24 -32.50 25.23
N VAL A 497 -17.65 -33.36 26.15
CA VAL A 497 -18.66 -33.05 27.16
C VAL A 497 -17.95 -32.89 28.48
N ARG A 498 -18.08 -31.71 29.09
CA ARG A 498 -17.38 -31.35 30.32
C ARG A 498 -18.35 -31.05 31.46
N ARG A 499 -17.89 -31.25 32.69
CA ARG A 499 -18.56 -30.81 33.93
C ARG A 499 -17.49 -30.35 34.90
N ASP A 500 -17.69 -29.20 35.54
CA ASP A 500 -16.76 -28.64 36.53
C ASP A 500 -15.30 -28.58 36.01
N ASN A 501 -15.15 -28.28 34.72
CA ASN A 501 -13.89 -28.20 33.98
C ASN A 501 -13.16 -29.54 33.74
N GLU A 502 -13.76 -30.68 34.08
CA GLU A 502 -13.29 -32.02 33.74
C GLU A 502 -14.00 -32.54 32.48
N THR A 503 -13.24 -33.17 31.58
CA THR A 503 -13.79 -33.84 30.39
C THR A 503 -14.35 -35.21 30.77
N LEU A 504 -15.69 -35.33 30.74
CA LEU A 504 -16.41 -36.57 31.06
C LEU A 504 -16.34 -37.60 29.92
N ALA A 505 -16.42 -37.11 28.68
CA ALA A 505 -16.36 -37.93 27.47
C ALA A 505 -15.95 -37.09 26.27
N GLY A 506 -15.29 -37.70 25.29
CA GLY A 506 -15.02 -37.07 24.01
C GLY A 506 -14.95 -38.05 22.85
N ALA A 507 -15.40 -37.63 21.68
CA ALA A 507 -15.39 -38.42 20.45
C ALA A 507 -15.16 -37.53 19.22
N PRO A 508 -14.84 -38.09 18.06
CA PRO A 508 -14.85 -37.34 16.80
C PRO A 508 -16.20 -36.63 16.60
N LEU A 509 -16.16 -35.42 16.04
CA LEU A 509 -17.37 -34.69 15.70
C LEU A 509 -18.11 -35.47 14.58
N PRO A 510 -19.41 -35.79 14.74
CA PRO A 510 -20.15 -36.66 13.83
C PRO A 510 -20.17 -36.12 12.40
N GLU A 511 -20.27 -36.99 11.40
CA GLU A 511 -20.41 -36.54 10.02
C GLU A 511 -21.78 -35.90 9.75
N ALA A 512 -21.93 -35.24 8.61
CA ALA A 512 -23.19 -34.56 8.29
C ALA A 512 -24.32 -35.60 8.09
N GLY A 513 -25.39 -35.48 8.87
CA GLY A 513 -26.49 -36.45 8.90
C GLY A 513 -26.34 -37.54 9.98
N GLU A 514 -25.20 -37.59 10.67
CA GLU A 514 -24.95 -38.57 11.72
C GLU A 514 -25.22 -38.03 13.12
N ASN A 515 -25.34 -38.96 14.06
CA ASN A 515 -25.55 -38.68 15.48
C ASN A 515 -24.48 -39.37 16.32
N ALA A 516 -24.13 -38.78 17.47
CA ALA A 516 -23.22 -39.37 18.45
C ALA A 516 -23.78 -39.17 19.86
N THR A 517 -23.60 -40.12 20.77
CA THR A 517 -24.05 -39.99 22.17
C THR A 517 -22.84 -39.98 23.09
N LEU A 518 -22.66 -38.91 23.87
CA LEU A 518 -21.53 -38.74 24.79
C LEU A 518 -22.03 -38.31 26.16
N ALA A 519 -21.60 -39.03 27.20
CA ALA A 519 -21.98 -38.75 28.60
C ALA A 519 -23.49 -38.49 28.78
N GLY A 520 -24.37 -39.24 28.11
CA GLY A 520 -25.82 -39.09 28.20
C GLY A 520 -26.40 -37.89 27.44
N VAL A 521 -25.62 -37.23 26.57
CA VAL A 521 -26.08 -36.18 25.64
C VAL A 521 -26.04 -36.71 24.22
N ARG A 522 -27.16 -36.62 23.49
CA ARG A 522 -27.23 -36.97 22.08
C ARG A 522 -26.88 -35.76 21.23
N PHE A 523 -25.88 -35.90 20.38
CA PHE A 523 -25.46 -34.90 19.40
C PHE A 523 -25.98 -35.26 18.02
N GLU A 524 -26.57 -34.29 17.33
CA GLU A 524 -27.19 -34.47 16.02
C GLU A 524 -26.62 -33.43 15.05
N ARG A 525 -26.03 -33.88 13.94
CA ARG A 525 -25.46 -32.98 12.94
C ARG A 525 -26.37 -32.85 11.72
N GLU A 526 -27.04 -31.71 11.63
CA GLU A 526 -27.88 -31.34 10.48
C GLU A 526 -27.10 -30.41 9.54
N GLY A 527 -26.42 -31.03 8.57
CA GLY A 527 -25.57 -30.34 7.61
C GLY A 527 -24.40 -29.61 8.28
N ARG A 528 -24.54 -28.30 8.48
CA ARG A 528 -23.56 -27.44 9.16
C ARG A 528 -23.89 -27.19 10.63
N LYS A 529 -25.10 -27.47 11.08
CA LYS A 529 -25.54 -27.18 12.45
C LYS A 529 -25.33 -28.43 13.30
N LEU A 530 -24.89 -28.23 14.53
CA LEU A 530 -24.76 -29.27 15.53
C LEU A 530 -25.70 -28.97 16.69
N PHE A 531 -26.55 -29.92 17.02
CA PHE A 531 -27.49 -29.85 18.12
C PHE A 531 -27.10 -30.83 19.23
N ALA A 532 -27.36 -30.44 20.47
CA ALA A 532 -27.28 -31.30 21.64
C ALA A 532 -28.70 -31.54 22.18
N ALA A 533 -29.03 -32.78 22.50
CA ALA A 533 -30.35 -33.19 22.93
C ALA A 533 -30.30 -34.13 24.16
N VAL A 534 -31.14 -33.83 25.16
CA VAL A 534 -31.33 -34.60 26.40
C VAL A 534 -32.77 -34.40 26.87
N ASP A 535 -33.48 -35.48 27.22
CA ASP A 535 -34.80 -35.45 27.89
C ASP A 535 -35.81 -34.43 27.29
N GLY A 536 -35.92 -34.42 25.96
CA GLY A 536 -36.82 -33.52 25.23
C GLY A 536 -36.30 -32.09 25.02
N THR A 537 -35.18 -31.71 25.63
CA THR A 537 -34.47 -30.45 25.35
C THR A 537 -33.58 -30.62 24.14
N ARG A 538 -33.62 -29.68 23.19
CA ARG A 538 -32.75 -29.66 22.01
C ARG A 538 -32.22 -28.24 21.77
N VAL A 539 -30.90 -28.08 21.76
CA VAL A 539 -30.24 -26.77 21.65
C VAL A 539 -29.16 -26.83 20.58
N GLN A 540 -29.08 -25.82 19.73
CA GLN A 540 -27.95 -25.67 18.80
C GLN A 540 -26.70 -25.26 19.60
N VAL A 541 -25.64 -26.06 19.52
CA VAL A 541 -24.40 -25.83 20.28
C VAL A 541 -23.26 -25.33 19.40
N ALA A 542 -23.28 -25.64 18.10
CA ALA A 542 -22.25 -25.19 17.17
C ALA A 542 -22.77 -25.09 15.73
N VAL A 543 -22.10 -24.27 14.92
CA VAL A 543 -22.30 -24.21 13.47
C VAL A 543 -20.96 -24.21 12.78
N ARG A 544 -20.79 -25.07 11.77
CA ARG A 544 -19.59 -25.08 10.92
C ARG A 544 -19.49 -23.75 10.17
N GLU A 545 -18.31 -23.11 10.25
CA GLU A 545 -18.01 -21.86 9.53
C GLU A 545 -18.39 -22.00 8.05
N SER A 546 -19.00 -20.95 7.50
CA SER A 546 -19.13 -20.73 6.06
C SER A 546 -18.30 -19.52 5.69
N TYR A 547 -17.83 -19.52 4.46
CA TYR A 547 -16.94 -18.49 3.94
C TYR A 547 -17.47 -17.97 2.61
N ASP A 548 -17.13 -16.72 2.31
CA ASP A 548 -17.51 -16.03 1.08
C ASP A 548 -16.43 -16.15 -0.03
#